data_AF-A0A444UWY8-F1
#
_entry.id   AF-A0A444UWY8-F1
#
_cell.length_a   1.000
_cell.length_b   1.000
_cell.length_c   1.000
_cell.angle_alpha   90.00
_cell.angle_beta   90.00
_cell.angle_gamma   90.00
#
_symmetry.space_group_name_H-M   'P 1'
#
loop_
_entity.id
_entity.type
_entity.pdbx_description
1 polymer ?
#
loop_
_entity_poly.entity_id
_entity_poly.type
_entity_poly.pdbx_seq_one_letter_code
_entity_poly.pdbx_strand_id
1 'polypeptide(L)'
;MEKFKEAVIQSKAELLSAGFDEDIFRNLLSTFVSVIEQTEDQASSLLSNFNDPTTSDIIVHYLRLLVSSYLQNRAEFFQHFVEAPNLRDFCVQDVETMGLECDHVQILALSQALGINIQIECMEGADCDLNHHIIPDGSTPSLHLLYKTAHYDILYKGSVCRQSQEGAYR
;
A
#
# COMPACT_ATOMS: atom_id res chain seq x y z
N MET A 1 9.88 9.31 -8.05
CA MET A 1 10.28 9.19 -6.64
C MET A 1 9.83 10.41 -5.85
N GLU A 2 10.18 11.62 -6.27
CA GLU A 2 9.78 12.89 -5.63
C GLU A 2 8.31 12.97 -5.18
N LYS A 3 7.34 12.72 -6.07
CA LYS A 3 5.91 12.76 -5.72
C LYS A 3 5.52 11.83 -4.57
N PHE A 4 6.15 10.66 -4.49
CA PHE A 4 5.88 9.69 -3.43
C PHE A 4 6.49 10.16 -2.11
N LYS A 5 7.73 10.66 -2.16
CA LYS A 5 8.40 11.26 -0.99
C LYS A 5 7.60 12.45 -0.45
N GLU A 6 7.13 13.33 -1.33
CA GLU A 6 6.25 14.45 -0.97
C GLU A 6 4.96 13.96 -0.31
N ALA A 7 4.30 12.93 -0.84
CA ALA A 7 3.10 12.35 -0.24
C ALA A 7 3.36 11.83 1.19
N VAL A 8 4.47 11.13 1.41
CA VAL A 8 4.87 10.63 2.74
C VAL A 8 5.23 11.77 3.70
N ILE A 9 5.85 12.85 3.24
CA ILE A 9 6.14 14.01 4.11
C ILE A 9 4.83 14.72 4.49
N GLN A 10 3.92 14.90 3.52
CA GLN A 10 2.65 15.57 3.75
C GLN A 10 1.67 14.74 4.59
N SER A 11 1.80 13.42 4.61
CA SER A 11 0.94 12.57 5.46
C SER A 11 1.07 12.87 6.95
N LYS A 12 2.14 13.57 7.39
CA LYS A 12 2.19 14.15 8.75
C LYS A 12 0.94 14.97 9.08
N ALA A 13 0.49 15.82 8.18
CA ALA A 13 -0.69 16.67 8.41
C ALA A 13 -1.98 15.84 8.49
N GLU A 14 -2.05 14.72 7.77
CA GLU A 14 -3.17 13.78 7.79
C GLU A 14 -3.31 13.14 9.17
N LEU A 15 -2.21 12.65 9.75
CA LEU A 15 -2.19 12.07 11.09
C LEU A 15 -2.56 13.09 12.18
N LEU A 16 -2.02 14.31 12.09
CA LEU A 16 -2.37 15.38 13.04
C LEU A 16 -3.86 15.75 12.97
N SER A 17 -4.43 15.81 11.77
CA SER A 17 -5.85 16.14 11.58
C SER A 17 -6.78 15.06 12.15
N ALA A 18 -6.34 13.79 12.12
CA ALA A 18 -7.03 12.66 12.73
C ALA A 18 -6.84 12.57 14.26
N GLY A 19 -6.10 13.50 14.87
CA GLY A 19 -5.90 13.61 16.31
C GLY A 19 -4.78 12.74 16.88
N PHE A 20 -3.86 12.23 16.06
CA PHE A 20 -2.67 11.54 16.55
C PHE A 20 -1.67 12.54 17.15
N ASP A 21 -1.05 12.17 18.27
CA ASP A 21 0.05 12.93 18.85
C ASP A 21 1.32 12.75 18.00
N GLU A 22 1.99 13.85 17.66
CA GLU A 22 3.24 13.84 16.90
C GLU A 22 4.32 13.00 17.60
N ASP A 23 4.36 12.98 18.93
CA ASP A 23 5.33 12.19 19.67
C ASP A 23 5.20 10.67 19.41
N ILE A 24 4.01 10.19 19.04
CA ILE A 24 3.75 8.78 18.75
C ILE A 24 4.36 8.36 17.41
N PHE A 25 4.21 9.18 16.37
CA PHE A 25 4.56 8.79 15.01
C PHE A 25 5.80 9.48 14.44
N ARG A 26 6.37 10.49 15.09
CA ARG A 26 7.54 11.24 14.60
C ARG A 26 8.69 10.32 14.19
N ASN A 27 9.06 9.38 15.06
CA ASN A 27 10.16 8.46 14.81
C ASN A 27 9.84 7.46 13.69
N LEU A 28 8.56 7.08 13.55
CA LEU A 28 8.11 6.19 12.49
C LEU A 28 8.22 6.89 11.13
N LEU A 29 7.72 8.12 11.04
CA LEU A 29 7.81 8.97 9.85
C LEU A 29 9.26 9.25 9.45
N SER A 30 10.11 9.67 10.41
CA SER A 30 11.52 9.98 10.11
C SER A 30 12.27 8.77 9.59
N THR A 31 12.00 7.58 10.15
CA THR A 31 12.61 6.32 9.68
C THR A 31 12.16 6.03 8.24
N PHE A 32 10.87 6.17 7.95
CA PHE A 32 10.35 5.90 6.62
C PHE A 32 10.92 6.85 5.55
N VAL A 33 10.97 8.16 5.84
CA VAL A 33 11.61 9.15 4.94
C VAL A 33 13.08 8.82 4.72
N SER A 34 13.81 8.43 5.77
CA SER A 34 15.24 8.07 5.66
C SER A 34 15.45 6.87 4.73
N VAL A 35 14.56 5.87 4.76
CA VAL A 35 14.64 4.71 3.87
C VAL A 35 14.35 5.10 2.42
N ILE A 36 13.40 6.01 2.18
CA ILE A 36 13.11 6.54 0.84
C ILE A 36 14.34 7.27 0.28
N GLU A 37 15.00 8.10 1.08
CA GLU A 37 16.20 8.84 0.65
C GLU A 37 17.36 7.91 0.30
N GLN A 38 17.61 6.88 1.11
CA GLN A 38 18.67 5.90 0.83
C GLN A 38 18.42 5.06 -0.44
N THR A 39 17.16 4.97 -0.88
CA THR A 39 16.77 4.23 -2.08
C THR A 39 17.15 4.97 -3.35
N GLU A 40 17.23 6.30 -3.31
CA GLU A 40 17.64 7.13 -4.46
C GLU A 40 19.10 6.87 -4.84
N ASP A 41 19.93 6.45 -3.88
CA ASP A 41 21.35 6.18 -4.07
C ASP A 41 21.63 4.74 -4.52
N GLN A 42 20.93 3.74 -3.96
CA GLN A 42 21.25 2.33 -4.22
C GLN A 42 20.06 1.38 -4.01
N ALA A 43 19.57 0.72 -5.07
CA ALA A 43 18.43 -0.20 -4.95
C ALA A 43 18.66 -1.39 -3.98
N SER A 44 19.91 -1.79 -3.73
CA SER A 44 20.24 -2.85 -2.77
C SER A 44 20.03 -2.43 -1.30
N SER A 45 20.12 -1.13 -0.99
CA SER A 45 19.87 -0.62 0.37
C SER A 45 18.39 -0.78 0.74
N LEU A 46 17.48 -0.52 -0.21
CA LEU A 46 16.04 -0.70 -0.05
C LEU A 46 15.70 -2.14 0.37
N LEU A 47 16.19 -3.13 -0.38
CA LEU A 47 15.92 -4.53 -0.07
C LEU A 47 16.48 -4.93 1.30
N SER A 48 17.67 -4.43 1.67
CA SER A 48 18.24 -4.68 2.99
C SER A 48 17.38 -4.09 4.10
N ASN A 49 16.89 -2.84 3.94
CA ASN A 49 16.05 -2.17 4.93
C ASN A 49 14.70 -2.87 5.11
N PHE A 50 14.06 -3.33 4.03
CA PHE A 50 12.80 -4.07 4.12
C PHE A 50 12.96 -5.50 4.65
N ASN A 51 14.19 -6.05 4.66
CA ASN A 51 14.50 -7.34 5.29
C ASN A 51 15.05 -7.22 6.72
N ASP A 52 15.32 -6.00 7.21
CA ASP A 52 15.59 -5.78 8.64
C ASP A 52 14.26 -5.73 9.40
N PRO A 53 13.99 -6.65 10.33
CA PRO A 53 12.69 -6.73 11.00
C PRO A 53 12.30 -5.44 11.71
N THR A 54 13.26 -4.77 12.35
CA THR A 54 13.01 -3.54 13.11
C THR A 54 12.57 -2.40 12.18
N THR A 55 13.33 -2.19 11.10
CA THR A 55 13.05 -1.14 10.12
C THR A 55 11.76 -1.42 9.37
N SER A 56 11.56 -2.67 8.95
CA SER A 56 10.35 -3.12 8.25
C SER A 56 9.10 -2.92 9.11
N ASP A 57 9.13 -3.34 10.37
CA ASP A 57 8.01 -3.17 11.30
C ASP A 57 7.69 -1.70 11.57
N ILE A 58 8.70 -0.83 11.66
CA ILE A 58 8.51 0.61 11.81
C ILE A 58 7.77 1.20 10.60
N ILE A 59 8.17 0.82 9.38
CA ILE A 59 7.52 1.29 8.16
C ILE A 59 6.07 0.77 8.10
N VAL A 60 5.85 -0.52 8.36
CA VAL A 60 4.50 -1.11 8.37
C VAL A 60 3.60 -0.42 9.40
N HIS A 61 4.11 -0.15 10.60
CA HIS A 61 3.36 0.57 11.63
C HIS A 61 3.00 1.98 11.18
N TYR A 62 3.94 2.73 10.57
CA TYR A 62 3.62 4.06 10.03
C TYR A 62 2.50 4.01 8.98
N LEU A 63 2.58 3.05 8.04
CA LEU A 63 1.58 2.89 6.99
C LEU A 63 0.20 2.56 7.59
N ARG A 64 0.13 1.77 8.66
CA ARG A 64 -1.12 1.50 9.40
C ARG A 64 -1.71 2.76 10.02
N LEU A 65 -0.89 3.59 10.67
CA LEU A 65 -1.36 4.87 11.21
C LEU A 65 -1.84 5.83 10.12
N LEU A 66 -1.15 5.84 8.97
CA LEU A 66 -1.58 6.61 7.80
C LEU A 66 -2.96 6.16 7.30
N VAL A 67 -3.17 4.85 7.13
CA VAL A 67 -4.49 4.31 6.73
C VAL A 67 -5.56 4.69 7.74
N SER A 68 -5.29 4.49 9.04
CA SER A 68 -6.21 4.88 10.11
C SER A 68 -6.57 6.37 10.03
N SER A 69 -5.58 7.25 9.89
CA SER A 69 -5.81 8.69 9.77
C SER A 69 -6.63 9.06 8.54
N TYR A 70 -6.35 8.45 7.39
CA TYR A 70 -7.04 8.72 6.13
C TYR A 70 -8.52 8.33 6.20
N LEU A 71 -8.80 7.17 6.80
CA LEU A 71 -10.15 6.68 7.05
C LEU A 71 -10.90 7.64 7.99
N GLN A 72 -10.32 7.97 9.14
CA GLN A 72 -10.95 8.82 10.15
C GLN A 72 -11.27 10.23 9.65
N ASN A 73 -10.36 10.85 8.88
CA ASN A 73 -10.59 12.17 8.29
C ASN A 73 -11.69 12.18 7.22
N ARG A 74 -12.11 11.01 6.73
CA ARG A 74 -13.16 10.82 5.72
C ARG A 74 -14.27 9.89 6.23
N ALA A 75 -14.57 9.98 7.52
CA ALA A 75 -15.48 9.04 8.16
C ALA A 75 -16.87 8.95 7.52
N GLU A 76 -17.44 10.08 7.09
CA GLU A 76 -18.75 10.12 6.42
C GLU A 76 -18.81 9.22 5.17
N PHE A 77 -17.69 9.10 4.45
CA PHE A 77 -17.59 8.21 3.30
C PHE A 77 -17.38 6.76 3.75
N PHE A 78 -16.36 6.51 4.58
CA PHE A 78 -15.90 5.15 4.88
C PHE A 78 -16.78 4.36 5.86
N GLN A 79 -17.55 5.04 6.71
CA GLN A 79 -18.37 4.38 7.75
C GLN A 79 -19.38 3.36 7.17
N HIS A 80 -19.78 3.51 5.91
CA HIS A 80 -20.75 2.63 5.26
C HIS A 80 -20.12 1.35 4.67
N PHE A 81 -18.79 1.23 4.70
CA PHE A 81 -18.04 0.12 4.10
C PHE A 81 -17.36 -0.79 5.14
N VAL A 82 -17.60 -0.55 6.44
CA VAL A 82 -16.98 -1.31 7.53
C VAL A 82 -18.04 -1.89 8.46
N GLU A 83 -17.78 -3.08 8.98
CA GLU A 83 -18.65 -3.77 9.94
C GLU A 83 -18.25 -3.45 11.39
N ALA A 84 -18.34 -2.18 11.78
CA ALA A 84 -18.04 -1.73 13.13
C ALA A 84 -19.06 -0.69 13.63
N PRO A 85 -19.22 -0.49 14.95
CA PRO A 85 -20.15 0.50 15.50
C PRO A 85 -19.86 1.93 15.02
N ASN A 86 -18.58 2.24 14.81
CA ASN A 86 -18.09 3.46 14.21
C ASN A 86 -16.69 3.23 13.60
N LEU A 87 -16.23 4.18 12.78
CA LEU A 87 -14.96 4.04 12.07
C LEU A 87 -13.74 4.11 12.99
N ARG A 88 -13.83 4.79 14.14
CA ARG A 88 -12.73 4.86 15.11
C ARG A 88 -12.45 3.48 15.71
N ASP A 89 -13.50 2.76 16.08
CA ASP A 89 -13.38 1.40 16.62
C ASP A 89 -12.74 0.45 15.60
N PHE A 90 -13.21 0.49 14.34
CA PHE A 90 -12.57 -0.25 13.23
C PHE A 90 -11.10 0.11 13.06
N CYS A 91 -10.76 1.40 13.08
CA CYS A 91 -9.38 1.84 12.92
C CYS A 91 -8.48 1.29 14.04
N VAL A 92 -8.89 1.35 15.29
CA VAL A 92 -8.09 0.85 16.41
C VAL A 92 -7.97 -0.68 16.37
N GLN A 93 -9.08 -1.38 16.11
CA GLN A 93 -9.13 -2.83 16.20
C GLN A 93 -8.52 -3.52 14.99
N ASP A 94 -8.84 -3.07 13.78
CA ASP A 94 -8.53 -3.79 12.53
C ASP A 94 -7.39 -3.14 11.72
N VAL A 95 -7.11 -1.85 11.93
CA VAL A 95 -6.13 -1.10 11.12
C VAL A 95 -4.83 -0.84 11.88
N GLU A 96 -4.89 -0.24 13.07
CA GLU A 96 -3.71 0.15 13.86
C GLU A 96 -2.98 -1.05 14.47
N THR A 97 -3.71 -2.12 14.78
CA THR A 97 -3.14 -3.33 15.37
C THR A 97 -2.24 -4.07 14.39
N MET A 98 -0.99 -4.31 14.80
CA MET A 98 0.00 -5.05 14.01
C MET A 98 -0.39 -6.53 13.85
N GLY A 99 -0.04 -7.12 12.71
CA GLY A 99 -0.27 -8.55 12.45
C GLY A 99 -1.69 -8.93 12.02
N LEU A 100 -2.57 -7.96 11.82
CA LEU A 100 -3.91 -8.20 11.27
C LEU A 100 -3.94 -8.11 9.74
N GLU A 101 -4.87 -8.83 9.14
CA GLU A 101 -5.07 -8.83 7.68
C GLU A 101 -5.69 -7.51 7.21
N CYS A 102 -5.49 -7.19 5.93
CA CYS A 102 -6.07 -6.01 5.29
C CYS A 102 -7.07 -6.46 4.22
N ASP A 103 -8.18 -5.74 4.13
CA ASP A 103 -9.19 -5.91 3.10
C ASP A 103 -9.24 -4.65 2.20
N HIS A 104 -10.22 -4.62 1.29
CA HIS A 104 -10.40 -3.61 0.27
C HIS A 104 -10.40 -2.18 0.83
N VAL A 105 -11.02 -1.93 1.98
CA VAL A 105 -11.10 -0.60 2.59
C VAL A 105 -9.72 -0.06 2.97
N GLN A 106 -8.87 -0.88 3.61
CA GLN A 106 -7.51 -0.49 3.99
C GLN A 106 -6.64 -0.27 2.75
N ILE A 107 -6.75 -1.15 1.75
CA ILE A 107 -5.97 -1.06 0.50
C ILE A 107 -6.34 0.20 -0.27
N LEU A 108 -7.63 0.50 -0.41
CA LEU A 108 -8.13 1.72 -1.06
C LEU A 108 -7.67 2.97 -0.32
N ALA A 109 -7.78 3.01 1.00
CA ALA A 109 -7.32 4.13 1.80
C ALA A 109 -5.81 4.38 1.65
N LEU A 110 -4.99 3.33 1.71
CA LEU A 110 -3.54 3.45 1.50
C LEU A 110 -3.21 3.93 0.09
N SER A 111 -3.88 3.34 -0.91
CA SER A 111 -3.73 3.69 -2.32
C SER A 111 -3.99 5.17 -2.56
N GLN A 112 -5.10 5.70 -2.03
CA GLN A 112 -5.44 7.11 -2.17
C GLN A 112 -4.53 8.03 -1.34
N ALA A 113 -4.17 7.63 -0.11
CA ALA A 113 -3.29 8.43 0.75
C ALA A 113 -1.90 8.64 0.14
N LEU A 114 -1.37 7.63 -0.55
CA LEU A 114 -0.04 7.68 -1.18
C LEU A 114 -0.06 8.01 -2.68
N GLY A 115 -1.26 8.11 -3.29
CA GLY A 115 -1.41 8.34 -4.72
C GLY A 115 -0.85 7.20 -5.59
N ILE A 116 -0.95 5.96 -5.11
CA ILE A 116 -0.49 4.75 -5.81
C ILE A 116 -1.68 3.96 -6.34
N ASN A 117 -1.61 3.53 -7.60
CA ASN A 117 -2.65 2.69 -8.20
C ASN A 117 -2.19 1.23 -8.18
N ILE A 118 -3.03 0.34 -7.67
CA ILE A 118 -2.71 -1.05 -7.37
C ILE A 118 -3.61 -1.95 -8.22
N GLN A 119 -3.04 -2.96 -8.87
CA GLN A 119 -3.79 -4.07 -9.46
C GLN A 119 -3.51 -5.33 -8.67
N ILE A 120 -4.56 -6.01 -8.24
CA ILE A 120 -4.49 -7.26 -7.47
C ILE A 120 -5.03 -8.38 -8.35
N GLU A 121 -4.17 -9.33 -8.71
CA GLU A 121 -4.55 -10.59 -9.34
C GLU A 121 -4.96 -11.58 -8.24
N CYS A 122 -6.15 -12.15 -8.33
CA CYS A 122 -6.65 -13.13 -7.37
C CYS A 122 -6.56 -14.54 -7.97
N MET A 123 -5.90 -15.44 -7.25
CA MET A 123 -5.85 -16.87 -7.57
C MET A 123 -6.64 -17.67 -6.53
N GLU A 124 -7.96 -17.51 -6.52
CA GLU A 124 -8.86 -18.28 -5.66
C GLU A 124 -9.92 -19.02 -6.50
N GLY A 125 -10.18 -20.29 -6.19
CA GLY A 125 -11.18 -21.13 -6.85
C GLY A 125 -10.63 -22.44 -7.44
N ALA A 126 -11.51 -23.43 -7.60
CA ALA A 126 -11.16 -24.76 -8.12
C ALA A 126 -10.78 -24.77 -9.62
N ASP A 127 -11.22 -23.77 -10.38
CA ASP A 127 -11.02 -23.65 -11.83
C ASP A 127 -9.96 -22.60 -12.24
N CYS A 128 -9.26 -21.97 -11.27
CA CYS A 128 -8.22 -20.96 -11.54
C CYS A 128 -8.68 -19.79 -12.43
N ASP A 129 -9.92 -19.31 -12.28
CA ASP A 129 -10.37 -18.09 -12.94
C ASP A 129 -9.55 -16.89 -12.42
N LEU A 130 -8.60 -16.43 -13.23
CA LEU A 130 -7.78 -15.26 -12.96
C LEU A 130 -8.68 -14.00 -12.99
N ASN A 131 -9.07 -13.55 -11.81
CA ASN A 131 -9.77 -12.29 -11.63
C ASN A 131 -8.77 -11.21 -11.21
N HIS A 132 -8.99 -9.98 -11.66
CA HIS A 132 -8.18 -8.85 -11.24
C HIS A 132 -9.06 -7.71 -10.71
N HIS A 133 -8.52 -6.99 -9.73
CA HIS A 133 -9.13 -5.80 -9.15
C HIS A 133 -8.16 -4.63 -9.30
N ILE A 134 -8.65 -3.47 -9.74
CA ILE A 134 -7.83 -2.25 -9.87
C ILE A 134 -8.32 -1.25 -8.83
N ILE A 135 -7.40 -0.75 -8.01
CA ILE A 135 -7.67 0.16 -6.91
C ILE A 135 -6.81 1.42 -7.09
N PRO A 136 -7.40 2.62 -7.26
CA PRO A 136 -8.84 2.88 -7.41
C PRO A 136 -9.38 2.41 -8.77
N ASP A 137 -10.69 2.17 -8.87
CA ASP A 137 -11.35 1.73 -10.10
C ASP A 137 -11.06 2.65 -11.30
N GLY A 138 -10.79 2.05 -12.45
CA GLY A 138 -10.53 2.78 -13.71
C GLY A 138 -9.16 3.49 -13.77
N SER A 139 -8.30 3.32 -12.77
CA SER A 139 -6.96 3.88 -12.75
C SER A 139 -5.95 3.05 -13.57
N THR A 140 -4.80 3.64 -13.90
CA THR A 140 -3.69 2.89 -14.51
C THR A 140 -2.75 2.42 -13.40
N PRO A 141 -2.62 1.10 -13.15
CA PRO A 141 -1.86 0.56 -12.03
C PRO A 141 -0.35 0.71 -12.23
N SER A 142 0.32 1.11 -11.15
CA SER A 142 1.78 1.18 -11.03
C SER A 142 2.37 0.06 -10.17
N LEU A 143 1.55 -0.55 -9.32
CA LEU A 143 1.90 -1.69 -8.47
C LEU A 143 1.01 -2.88 -8.83
N HIS A 144 1.62 -4.05 -9.01
CA HIS A 144 0.91 -5.29 -9.29
C HIS A 144 1.15 -6.27 -8.16
N LEU A 145 0.08 -6.80 -7.58
CA LEU A 145 0.10 -7.75 -6.48
C LEU A 145 -0.60 -9.03 -6.91
N LEU A 146 -0.15 -10.17 -6.39
CA LEU A 146 -0.84 -11.44 -6.44
C LEU A 146 -1.41 -11.73 -5.05
N TYR A 147 -2.72 -11.93 -4.97
CA TYR A 147 -3.38 -12.42 -3.77
C TYR A 147 -3.62 -13.93 -3.91
N LYS A 148 -2.99 -14.70 -3.02
CA LYS A 148 -3.09 -16.17 -2.97
C LYS A 148 -2.96 -16.67 -1.55
N THR A 149 -3.91 -17.50 -1.09
CA THR A 149 -3.85 -18.15 0.24
C THR A 149 -3.62 -17.16 1.38
N ALA A 150 -4.37 -16.04 1.41
CA ALA A 150 -4.22 -14.95 2.38
C ALA A 150 -2.85 -14.23 2.38
N HIS A 151 -2.08 -14.35 1.29
CA HIS A 151 -0.79 -13.67 1.12
C HIS A 151 -0.80 -12.75 -0.11
N TYR A 152 -0.07 -11.64 0.01
CA TYR A 152 0.20 -10.71 -1.08
C TYR A 152 1.65 -10.82 -1.53
N ASP A 153 1.85 -11.20 -2.79
CA ASP A 153 3.17 -11.23 -3.44
C ASP A 153 3.28 -10.11 -4.48
N ILE A 154 4.49 -9.59 -4.71
CA ILE A 154 4.73 -8.54 -5.72
C ILE A 154 4.94 -9.18 -7.09
N LEU A 155 4.18 -8.73 -8.10
CA LEU A 155 4.33 -9.13 -9.49
C LEU A 155 5.11 -8.08 -10.30
N TYR A 156 6.03 -8.57 -11.14
CA TYR A 156 6.75 -7.75 -12.11
C TYR A 156 6.28 -8.10 -13.52
N LYS A 157 5.86 -7.10 -14.30
CA LYS A 157 5.50 -7.29 -15.70
C LYS A 157 6.74 -7.74 -16.48
N GLY A 158 6.68 -8.94 -17.07
CA GLY A 158 7.69 -9.40 -18.00
C GLY A 158 7.77 -8.51 -19.22
N SER A 159 8.99 -8.24 -19.70
CA SER A 159 9.16 -7.62 -21.02
C SER A 159 8.79 -8.64 -22.08
N VAL A 160 7.67 -8.46 -22.77
CA VAL A 160 7.35 -9.30 -23.94
C VAL A 160 8.33 -8.92 -25.05
N CYS A 161 9.27 -9.81 -25.34
CA CYS A 161 10.12 -9.71 -26.52
C CYS A 161 9.21 -9.93 -27.74
N ARG A 162 8.75 -8.85 -28.38
CA ARG A 162 8.06 -8.94 -29.68
C ARG A 162 9.06 -9.48 -30.69
N GLN A 163 9.03 -10.78 -30.95
CA GLN A 163 9.67 -11.31 -32.15
C GLN A 163 8.94 -10.74 -33.36
N SER A 164 9.61 -9.83 -34.06
CA SER A 164 9.23 -9.41 -35.40
C SER A 164 9.16 -10.65 -36.27
N GLN A 165 7.96 -11.07 -36.69
CA GLN A 165 7.84 -11.95 -37.84
C GLN A 165 8.17 -11.13 -39.10
N GLU A 166 9.46 -11.04 -39.42
CA GLU A 166 9.95 -10.76 -40.76
C GLU A 166 10.46 -12.08 -41.35
N GLY A 167 9.84 -12.58 -42.43
CA GLY A 167 10.46 -13.62 -43.24
C GLY A 167 9.55 -14.56 -44.01
N ALA A 168 9.23 -14.14 -45.24
CA ALA A 168 9.24 -14.96 -46.47
C ALA A 168 8.31 -16.19 -46.57
N TYR A 169 7.20 -16.02 -47.29
CA TYR A 169 6.77 -17.05 -48.25
C TYR A 169 7.24 -16.66 -49.65
N ARG A 170 8.13 -17.49 -50.19
CA ARG A 170 8.38 -17.65 -51.62
C ARG A 170 7.29 -18.51 -52.23
#